data_AF-A0A820KUA5-F1
#
_entry.id   AF-A0A820KUA5-F1
#
_cell.length_a   1.000
_cell.length_b   1.000
_cell.length_c   1.000
_cell.angle_alpha   90.00
_cell.angle_beta   90.00
_cell.angle_gamma   90.00
#
_symmetry.space_group_name_H-M   'P 1'
#
loop_
_entity.id
_entity.type
_entity.pdbx_description
1 polymer ?
#
loop_
_entity_poly.entity_id
_entity_poly.type
_entity_poly.pdbx_seq_one_letter_code
_entity_poly.pdbx_strand_id
1 'polypeptide(L)'
;MLQTLCKALESNATSLRMLHFSEKPIANILTNNKTSAIELSSSCVPHIVNMLKFNISLTELTLPSISCLHTDDIVSIIEALRIHLHICILQIGCIPPILRADSYNVFDRLLNGTTIEDFTCVINGDEQFFTLRDALEKNTMLTSLRI
;
A
#
# COMPACT_ATOMS: atom_id res chain seq x y z
N MET A 1 -0.64 19.52 -3.61
CA MET A 1 -0.08 18.15 -3.69
C MET A 1 0.74 17.82 -2.44
N LEU A 2 1.90 18.45 -2.18
CA LEU A 2 2.66 18.24 -0.92
C LEU A 2 1.89 18.65 0.35
N GLN A 3 1.23 19.82 0.35
CA GLN A 3 0.54 20.34 1.54
C GLN A 3 -0.53 19.41 2.11
N THR A 4 -1.23 18.64 1.26
CA THR A 4 -2.24 17.68 1.70
C THR A 4 -1.62 16.49 2.40
N LEU A 5 -0.54 15.95 1.83
CA LEU A 5 0.18 14.80 2.34
C LEU A 5 0.90 15.16 3.66
N CYS A 6 1.45 16.38 3.74
CA CYS A 6 1.97 16.97 4.97
C CYS A 6 0.89 17.14 6.06
N LYS A 7 -0.31 17.60 5.71
CA LYS A 7 -1.42 17.71 6.69
C LYS A 7 -1.92 16.34 7.18
N ALA A 8 -1.88 15.32 6.32
CA ALA A 8 -2.19 13.96 6.72
C ALA A 8 -1.17 13.41 7.71
N LEU A 9 0.11 13.64 7.41
CA LEU A 9 1.25 13.36 8.29
C LEU A 9 1.14 14.04 9.65
N GLU A 10 0.72 15.31 9.69
CA GLU A 10 0.54 16.08 10.93
C GLU A 10 -0.64 15.58 11.79
N SER A 11 -1.62 14.91 11.18
CA SER A 11 -2.87 14.55 11.85
C SER A 11 -2.84 13.24 12.65
N ASN A 12 -1.76 12.46 12.56
CA ASN A 12 -1.60 11.16 13.23
C ASN A 12 -2.81 10.23 12.98
N ALA A 13 -3.32 10.24 11.75
CA ALA A 13 -4.54 9.54 11.37
C ALA A 13 -4.36 8.02 11.48
N THR A 14 -5.38 7.32 11.97
CA THR A 14 -5.40 5.86 12.10
C THR A 14 -5.96 5.16 10.86
N SER A 15 -6.76 5.84 10.04
CA SER A 15 -7.27 5.32 8.77
C SER A 15 -6.92 6.27 7.63
N LEU A 16 -6.38 5.72 6.56
CA LEU A 16 -6.00 6.44 5.36
C LEU A 16 -6.53 5.72 4.11
N ARG A 17 -7.28 6.42 3.27
CA ARG A 17 -7.81 5.82 2.03
C ARG A 17 -7.53 6.66 0.80
N MET A 18 -6.62 6.18 -0.05
CA MET A 18 -6.22 6.66 -1.37
C MET A 18 -7.13 6.10 -2.48
N LEU A 19 -7.93 6.96 -3.10
CA LEU A 19 -8.95 6.62 -4.11
C LEU A 19 -8.49 6.95 -5.55
N HIS A 20 -8.77 6.13 -6.56
CA HIS A 20 -8.44 6.43 -7.97
C HIS A 20 -9.61 7.11 -8.70
N PHE A 21 -9.34 8.09 -9.58
CA PHE A 21 -10.29 8.50 -10.63
C PHE A 21 -9.72 8.16 -12.01
N SER A 22 -10.53 7.49 -12.82
CA SER A 22 -10.17 7.11 -14.19
C SER A 22 -9.86 8.35 -15.03
N GLU A 23 -8.66 8.38 -15.61
CA GLU A 23 -8.06 9.31 -16.60
C GLU A 23 -6.81 10.06 -16.12
N LYS A 24 -6.62 10.27 -14.82
CA LYS A 24 -5.33 10.66 -14.19
C LYS A 24 -5.32 10.10 -12.77
N PRO A 25 -4.23 9.50 -12.26
CA PRO A 25 -4.28 8.66 -11.07
C PRO A 25 -4.43 9.46 -9.77
N ILE A 26 -5.57 10.08 -9.45
CA ILE A 26 -5.68 11.00 -8.30
C ILE A 26 -6.20 10.33 -7.00
N ALA A 27 -5.30 9.81 -6.15
CA ALA A 27 -5.44 9.33 -4.75
C ALA A 27 -5.97 10.34 -3.72
N ASN A 28 -7.21 10.21 -3.24
CA ASN A 28 -7.64 10.99 -2.07
C ASN A 28 -6.86 10.64 -0.79
N ILE A 29 -6.33 11.56 0.00
CA ILE A 29 -5.98 11.24 1.39
C ILE A 29 -7.18 11.59 2.26
N LEU A 30 -7.80 10.56 2.84
CA LEU A 30 -8.80 10.72 3.89
C LEU A 30 -8.08 10.87 5.23
N THR A 31 -7.96 12.11 5.73
CA THR A 31 -7.74 12.36 7.16
C THR A 31 -8.88 13.23 7.68
N ASN A 32 -9.55 12.77 8.75
CA ASN A 32 -10.59 13.55 9.46
C ASN A 32 -11.68 14.18 8.56
N ASN A 33 -12.33 13.37 7.70
CA ASN A 33 -13.45 13.80 6.85
C ASN A 33 -13.16 14.96 5.87
N LYS A 34 -11.89 15.27 5.57
CA LYS A 34 -11.52 16.20 4.50
C LYS A 34 -10.81 15.44 3.38
N THR A 35 -11.47 15.39 2.23
CA THR A 35 -10.98 14.70 1.05
C THR A 35 -10.01 15.61 0.29
N SER A 36 -8.83 15.12 -0.07
CA SER A 36 -7.91 15.85 -0.92
C SER A 36 -7.18 14.90 -1.85
N ALA A 37 -7.34 15.13 -3.14
CA ALA A 37 -6.96 14.24 -4.23
C ALA A 37 -5.47 14.42 -4.61
N ILE A 38 -4.71 13.33 -4.75
CA ILE A 38 -3.25 13.29 -4.97
C ILE A 38 -2.91 12.41 -6.16
N GLU A 39 -2.29 12.94 -7.20
CA GLU A 39 -1.85 12.11 -8.31
C GLU A 39 -0.78 11.08 -7.87
N LEU A 40 -1.03 9.77 -8.03
CA LEU A 40 -0.09 8.68 -7.81
C LEU A 40 0.78 8.54 -9.05
N SER A 41 1.92 9.21 -9.00
CA SER A 41 3.03 9.09 -9.92
C SER A 41 4.30 8.76 -9.15
N SER A 42 5.32 8.27 -9.84
CA SER A 42 6.65 8.02 -9.26
C SER A 42 7.21 9.23 -8.49
N SER A 43 6.93 10.45 -8.93
CA SER A 43 7.34 11.69 -8.24
C SER A 43 6.71 11.86 -6.84
N CYS A 44 5.56 11.23 -6.58
CA CYS A 44 4.88 11.29 -5.29
C CYS A 44 5.26 10.14 -4.35
N VAL A 45 5.90 9.10 -4.85
CA VAL A 45 6.26 7.90 -4.07
C VAL A 45 7.16 8.21 -2.88
N PRO A 46 8.23 9.04 -2.98
CA PRO A 46 9.05 9.38 -1.82
C PRO A 46 8.24 10.03 -0.69
N HIS A 47 7.20 10.80 -1.04
CA HIS A 47 6.35 11.46 -0.07
C HIS A 47 5.44 10.46 0.65
N ILE A 48 4.86 9.50 -0.10
CA ILE A 48 4.05 8.41 0.46
C ILE A 48 4.90 7.52 1.38
N VAL A 49 6.10 7.14 0.92
CA VAL A 49 7.06 6.35 1.70
C VAL A 49 7.41 7.06 3.00
N ASN A 50 7.73 8.36 2.94
CA ASN A 50 7.97 9.14 4.15
C ASN A 50 6.73 9.18 5.04
N MET A 51 5.54 9.32 4.45
CA MET A 51 4.31 9.35 5.23
C MET A 51 4.06 8.06 6.01
N LEU A 52 4.18 6.91 5.34
CA LEU A 52 4.07 5.61 5.99
C LEU A 52 5.12 5.49 7.10
N LYS A 53 6.37 5.88 6.81
CA LYS A 53 7.45 5.83 7.81
C LYS A 53 7.19 6.62 9.09
N PHE A 54 6.52 7.76 8.98
CA PHE A 54 6.24 8.63 10.14
C PHE A 54 4.89 8.36 10.81
N ASN A 55 3.91 7.81 10.09
CA ASN A 55 2.58 7.55 10.65
C ASN A 55 2.45 6.11 11.16
N ILE A 56 3.09 5.83 12.29
CA ILE A 56 3.06 4.49 12.93
C ILE A 56 1.68 4.10 13.50
N SER A 57 0.72 5.03 13.54
CA SER A 57 -0.61 4.83 14.12
C SER A 57 -1.63 4.27 13.12
N LEU A 58 -1.24 4.07 11.86
CA LEU A 58 -2.15 3.55 10.83
C LEU A 58 -2.61 2.12 11.18
N THR A 59 -3.93 1.96 11.28
CA THR A 59 -4.64 0.70 11.41
C THR A 59 -5.33 0.29 10.10
N GLU A 60 -5.62 1.26 9.23
CA GLU A 60 -6.24 1.01 7.93
C GLU A 60 -5.54 1.79 6.82
N LEU A 61 -5.23 1.11 5.72
CA LEU A 61 -4.70 1.74 4.50
C LEU A 61 -5.40 1.19 3.25
N THR A 62 -5.95 2.09 2.46
CA THR A 62 -6.33 1.79 1.07
C THR A 62 -5.40 2.53 0.12
N LEU A 63 -4.75 1.82 -0.78
CA LEU A 63 -4.00 2.32 -1.93
C LEU A 63 -4.79 1.98 -3.21
N PRO A 64 -4.89 2.89 -4.18
CA PRO A 64 -5.56 2.62 -5.45
C PRO A 64 -4.65 1.74 -6.32
N SER A 65 -5.02 1.55 -7.59
CA SER A 65 -4.13 0.85 -8.53
C SER A 65 -2.79 1.56 -8.63
N ILE A 66 -1.72 0.79 -8.37
CA ILE A 66 -0.33 1.21 -8.49
C ILE A 66 0.32 0.65 -9.76
N SER A 67 -0.50 0.25 -10.74
CA SER A 67 -0.06 -0.35 -12.01
C SER A 67 0.74 0.61 -12.89
N CYS A 68 0.59 1.92 -12.66
CA CYS A 68 1.34 2.96 -13.35
C CYS A 68 2.71 3.26 -12.71
N LEU A 69 3.03 2.67 -11.55
CA LEU A 69 4.30 2.89 -10.87
C LEU A 69 5.39 1.95 -11.38
N HIS A 70 6.64 2.39 -11.29
CA HIS A 70 7.78 1.53 -11.56
C HIS A 70 7.95 0.49 -10.43
N THR A 71 8.58 -0.64 -10.74
CA THR A 71 8.85 -1.70 -9.76
C THR A 71 9.54 -1.18 -8.49
N ASP A 72 10.54 -0.31 -8.64
CA ASP A 72 11.30 0.25 -7.51
C ASP A 72 10.42 1.12 -6.60
N ASP A 73 9.43 1.80 -7.16
CA ASP A 73 8.48 2.60 -6.39
C ASP A 73 7.56 1.72 -5.54
N ILE A 74 7.06 0.64 -6.15
CA ILE A 74 6.18 -0.33 -5.48
C ILE A 74 6.93 -0.99 -4.34
N VAL A 75 8.15 -1.47 -4.60
CA VAL A 75 9.02 -2.06 -3.56
C VAL A 75 9.25 -1.07 -2.43
N SER A 76 9.51 0.21 -2.73
CA SER A 76 9.74 1.23 -1.71
C SER A 76 8.51 1.48 -0.82
N ILE A 77 7.30 1.49 -1.40
CA ILE A 77 6.04 1.59 -0.65
C ILE A 77 5.87 0.37 0.25
N ILE A 78 6.08 -0.83 -0.28
CA ILE A 78 5.93 -2.07 0.48
C ILE A 78 6.92 -2.12 1.65
N GLU A 79 8.19 -1.77 1.45
CA GLU A 79 9.16 -1.69 2.55
C GLU A 79 8.75 -0.66 3.62
N ALA A 80 8.11 0.44 3.21
CA ALA A 80 7.57 1.39 4.17
C ALA A 80 6.41 0.80 4.97
N LEU A 81 5.56 -0.05 4.37
CA LEU A 81 4.45 -0.70 5.09
C LEU A 81 4.92 -1.71 6.14
N ARG A 82 6.09 -2.33 5.96
CA ARG A 82 6.62 -3.34 6.89
C ARG A 82 6.86 -2.84 8.30
N ILE A 83 7.13 -1.55 8.47
CA ILE A 83 7.38 -1.00 9.81
C ILE A 83 6.09 -0.91 10.63
N HIS A 84 4.93 -1.00 9.98
CA HIS A 84 3.66 -0.89 10.66
C HIS A 84 3.28 -2.24 11.26
N LEU A 85 3.35 -2.30 12.59
CA LEU A 85 2.96 -3.45 13.37
C LEU A 85 1.48 -3.41 13.79
N HIS A 86 0.70 -2.48 13.25
CA HIS A 86 -0.68 -2.23 13.68
C HIS A 86 -1.66 -2.06 12.53
N ILE A 87 -1.22 -2.14 11.26
CA ILE A 87 -2.17 -2.13 10.14
C ILE A 87 -2.95 -3.44 10.19
N CYS A 88 -4.25 -3.34 10.41
CA CYS A 88 -5.19 -4.45 10.40
C CYS A 88 -5.83 -4.62 9.02
N ILE A 89 -6.13 -3.51 8.34
CA ILE A 89 -6.80 -3.51 7.04
C ILE A 89 -5.87 -2.90 6.00
N LEU A 90 -5.47 -3.70 5.01
CA LEU A 90 -4.68 -3.26 3.86
C LEU A 90 -5.40 -3.59 2.56
N GLN A 91 -5.76 -2.56 1.82
CA GLN A 91 -6.35 -2.67 0.50
C GLN A 91 -5.39 -2.05 -0.50
N ILE A 92 -4.93 -2.81 -1.49
CA ILE A 92 -4.14 -2.30 -2.60
C ILE A 92 -4.96 -2.55 -3.85
N GLY A 93 -5.00 -1.60 -4.79
CA GLY A 93 -5.66 -1.84 -6.07
C GLY A 93 -4.89 -2.85 -6.93
N CYS A 94 -4.90 -2.63 -8.24
CA CYS A 94 -4.11 -3.46 -9.15
C CYS A 94 -2.59 -3.22 -8.95
N ILE A 95 -1.89 -4.31 -8.64
CA ILE A 95 -0.43 -4.43 -8.55
C ILE A 95 0.07 -4.96 -9.91
N PRO A 96 1.01 -4.26 -10.58
CA PRO A 96 1.55 -4.72 -11.86
C PRO A 96 2.56 -5.86 -11.66
N PRO A 97 2.84 -6.68 -12.69
CA PRO A 97 3.89 -7.69 -12.66
C PRO A 97 5.24 -7.11 -12.22
N ILE A 98 5.85 -7.71 -11.19
CA ILE A 98 7.15 -7.36 -10.64
C ILE A 98 8.15 -8.38 -11.16
N LEU A 99 8.81 -8.07 -12.28
CA LEU A 99 9.66 -9.00 -13.03
C LEU A 99 11.12 -9.00 -12.58
N ARG A 100 11.40 -8.65 -11.32
CA ARG A 100 12.77 -8.47 -10.82
C ARG A 100 13.16 -9.64 -9.92
N ALA A 101 14.31 -10.27 -10.23
CA ALA A 101 14.87 -11.42 -9.51
C ALA A 101 15.02 -11.18 -7.99
N ASP A 102 15.38 -9.95 -7.61
CA ASP A 102 15.54 -9.47 -6.24
C ASP A 102 14.23 -9.03 -5.57
N SER A 103 13.15 -8.92 -6.35
CA SER A 103 11.82 -8.49 -5.90
C SER A 103 10.82 -9.65 -5.77
N TYR A 104 11.24 -10.90 -5.99
CA TYR A 104 10.36 -12.09 -5.94
C TYR A 104 9.69 -12.39 -4.59
N ASN A 105 9.90 -11.56 -3.57
CA ASN A 105 9.35 -11.75 -2.23
C ASN A 105 8.64 -10.49 -1.71
N VAL A 106 8.14 -9.61 -2.58
CA VAL A 106 7.42 -8.39 -2.13
C VAL A 106 6.24 -8.74 -1.21
N PHE A 107 5.44 -9.75 -1.55
CA PHE A 107 4.33 -10.19 -0.69
C PHE A 107 4.80 -10.87 0.59
N ASP A 108 5.86 -11.68 0.53
CA ASP A 108 6.46 -12.28 1.72
C ASP A 108 6.94 -11.20 2.69
N ARG A 109 7.61 -10.18 2.16
CA ARG A 109 8.04 -9.00 2.91
C ARG A 109 6.87 -8.22 3.51
N LEU A 110 5.76 -8.08 2.79
CA LEU A 110 4.57 -7.36 3.24
C LEU A 110 3.76 -8.10 4.31
N LEU A 111 3.57 -9.41 4.13
CA LEU A 111 2.62 -10.19 4.92
C LEU A 111 3.29 -10.97 6.05
N ASN A 112 4.58 -11.29 5.94
CA ASN A 112 5.27 -12.00 7.00
C ASN A 112 5.61 -11.04 8.15
N GLY A 113 5.15 -11.36 9.36
CA GLY A 113 5.42 -10.58 10.57
C GLY A 113 4.62 -9.30 10.71
N THR A 114 3.58 -9.08 9.89
CA THR A 114 2.63 -7.97 10.03
C THR A 114 1.35 -8.40 10.74
N THR A 115 0.57 -7.42 11.21
CA THR A 115 -0.74 -7.63 11.85
C THR A 115 -1.90 -7.49 10.88
N ILE A 116 -1.64 -7.66 9.58
CA ILE A 116 -2.69 -7.50 8.56
C ILE A 116 -3.68 -8.65 8.72
N GLU A 117 -4.91 -8.30 9.07
CA GLU A 117 -6.02 -9.23 9.28
C GLU A 117 -6.95 -9.28 8.06
N ASP A 118 -7.10 -8.16 7.35
CA ASP A 118 -7.88 -8.06 6.10
C ASP A 118 -7.00 -7.51 4.98
N PHE A 119 -6.73 -8.36 3.99
CA PHE A 119 -5.95 -8.01 2.82
C PHE A 119 -6.79 -8.11 1.55
N THR A 120 -6.86 -7.01 0.80
CA THR A 120 -7.47 -6.98 -0.53
C THR A 120 -6.44 -6.53 -1.55
N CYS A 121 -6.28 -7.27 -2.65
CA CYS A 121 -5.47 -6.83 -3.78
C CYS A 121 -6.07 -7.26 -5.12
N VAL A 122 -5.61 -6.66 -6.23
CA VAL A 122 -5.83 -7.20 -7.57
C VAL A 122 -4.45 -7.52 -8.16
N ILE A 123 -4.23 -8.77 -8.54
CA ILE A 123 -2.93 -9.25 -9.04
C ILE A 123 -2.99 -9.44 -10.54
N ASN A 124 -2.01 -8.87 -11.25
CA ASN A 124 -1.82 -9.12 -12.67
C ASN A 124 -0.59 -10.01 -12.87
N GLY A 125 -0.80 -11.28 -13.20
CA GLY A 125 0.26 -12.21 -13.60
C GLY A 125 0.43 -13.41 -12.67
N ASP A 126 0.65 -14.59 -13.25
CA ASP A 126 0.63 -15.87 -12.55
C ASP A 126 1.77 -16.02 -11.53
N GLU A 127 2.97 -15.51 -11.82
CA GLU A 127 4.12 -15.59 -10.90
C GLU A 127 3.88 -14.83 -9.58
N GLN A 128 3.16 -13.71 -9.65
CA GLN A 128 2.79 -12.93 -8.47
C GLN A 128 1.75 -13.63 -7.60
N PHE A 129 0.86 -14.41 -8.22
CA PHE A 129 -0.11 -15.20 -7.49
C PHE A 129 0.57 -16.26 -6.63
N PHE A 130 1.58 -16.96 -7.17
CA PHE A 130 2.34 -17.95 -6.40
C PHE A 130 3.12 -17.32 -5.24
N THR A 131 3.79 -16.19 -5.47
CA THR A 131 4.53 -15.50 -4.40
C THR A 131 3.61 -14.91 -3.33
N LEU A 132 2.41 -14.44 -3.70
CA LEU A 132 1.40 -14.04 -2.72
C LEU A 132 0.93 -15.25 -1.91
N ARG A 133 0.60 -16.37 -2.56
CA ARG A 133 0.16 -17.59 -1.87
C ARG A 133 1.19 -18.04 -0.83
N ASP A 134 2.46 -18.12 -1.22
CA ASP A 134 3.53 -18.56 -0.31
C ASP A 134 3.73 -17.59 0.87
N ALA A 135 3.46 -16.29 0.67
CA ALA A 135 3.46 -15.29 1.74
C ALA A 135 2.27 -15.42 2.69
N LEU A 136 1.08 -15.70 2.14
CA LEU A 136 -0.15 -15.91 2.89
C LEU A 136 -0.05 -17.14 3.80
N GLU A 137 0.59 -18.22 3.34
CA GLU A 137 0.83 -19.42 4.16
C GLU A 137 1.66 -19.15 5.42
N LYS A 138 2.48 -18.10 5.41
CA LYS A 138 3.32 -17.69 6.54
C LYS A 138 2.67 -16.63 7.42
N ASN A 139 1.63 -15.97 6.93
CA ASN A 139 0.91 -14.98 7.72
C ASN A 139 -0.11 -15.70 8.61
N THR A 140 0.08 -15.58 9.93
CA THR A 140 -0.76 -16.24 10.94
C THR A 140 -1.89 -15.36 11.47
N MET A 141 -1.96 -14.09 11.03
CA MET A 141 -2.91 -13.08 11.51
C MET A 141 -4.05 -12.82 10.51
N LEU A 142 -3.85 -13.17 9.24
CA LEU A 142 -4.82 -12.91 8.19
C LEU A 142 -6.09 -13.74 8.40
N THR A 143 -7.23 -13.06 8.51
CA THR A 143 -8.55 -13.67 8.67
C THR A 143 -9.46 -13.46 7.45
N SER A 144 -9.16 -12.43 6.64
CA SER A 144 -9.88 -12.08 5.43
C SER A 144 -8.91 -11.84 4.27
N LEU A 145 -9.22 -12.45 3.13
CA LEU A 145 -8.47 -12.30 1.88
C LEU A 145 -9.44 -12.10 0.72
N ARG A 146 -9.19 -11.08 -0.09
CA ARG A 146 -9.86 -10.87 -1.37
C ARG A 146 -8.83 -10.57 -2.47
N ILE A 147 -8.82 -11.40 -3.51
CA ILE A 147 -7.96 -11.27 -4.69
C ILE A 147 -8.84 -11.06 -5.93
#